data_AF-A0A256ZU46-F1
#
_entry.id   AF-A0A256ZU46-F1
#
_cell.length_a   1.000
_cell.length_b   1.000
_cell.length_c   1.000
_cell.angle_alpha   90.00
_cell.angle_beta   90.00
_cell.angle_gamma   90.00
#
_symmetry.space_group_name_H-M   'P 1'
#
loop_
_entity.id
_entity.type
_entity.pdbx_description
1 polymer ?
#
loop_
_entity_poly.entity_id
_entity_poly.type
_entity_poly.pdbx_seq_one_letter_code
_entity_poly.pdbx_strand_id
1 'polypeptide(L)'
;MVWWQTSMFIWNILNKHWKKLMFIPIVIFLLSVGFLALNTVTKGSFIEKDVEMTGGKLISIITSDRVDIGAVERVVGSAGTVRVASGITNTILIQVPEEYDEKEIIEKLDFISIEDYSVKQIGPALGEMFWHQAQLAIFFAFVLMAIVVFVLFRSLVPSSAVVLAAVSDMTITVAIMSFC
;
A
#
# COMPACT_ATOMS: atom_id res chain seq x y z
N MET A 1 2.51 -40.40 -14.16
CA MET A 1 1.26 -40.45 -14.97
C MET A 1 0.21 -39.44 -14.51
N VAL A 2 0.04 -39.20 -13.19
CA VAL A 2 -0.94 -38.26 -12.60
C VAL A 2 -0.81 -36.79 -13.09
N TRP A 3 0.41 -36.28 -13.26
CA TRP A 3 0.68 -34.90 -13.72
C TRP A 3 0.14 -34.57 -15.12
N TRP A 4 0.04 -35.56 -16.02
CA TRP A 4 -0.49 -35.34 -17.37
C TRP A 4 -2.02 -35.26 -17.39
N GLN A 5 -2.70 -36.00 -16.52
CA GLN A 5 -4.17 -35.97 -16.41
C GLN A 5 -4.68 -34.69 -15.76
N THR A 6 -4.00 -34.18 -14.73
CA THR A 6 -4.37 -32.91 -14.09
C THR A 6 -4.15 -31.73 -15.04
N SER A 7 -3.03 -31.73 -15.77
CA SER A 7 -2.76 -30.75 -16.83
C SER A 7 -3.84 -30.75 -17.90
N MET A 8 -4.19 -31.91 -18.45
CA MET A 8 -5.26 -32.03 -19.45
C MET A 8 -6.62 -31.58 -18.92
N PHE A 9 -6.95 -31.91 -17.66
CA PHE A 9 -8.20 -31.50 -17.02
C PHE A 9 -8.32 -29.98 -16.89
N ILE A 10 -7.26 -29.32 -16.40
CA ILE A 10 -7.19 -27.85 -16.27
C ILE A 10 -7.31 -27.20 -17.64
N TRP A 11 -6.59 -27.72 -18.65
CA TRP A 11 -6.61 -27.22 -20.01
C TRP A 11 -8.01 -27.31 -20.64
N ASN A 12 -8.72 -28.41 -20.41
CA ASN A 12 -10.07 -28.63 -20.94
C ASN A 12 -11.10 -27.70 -20.29
N ILE A 13 -10.96 -27.42 -18.99
CA ILE A 13 -11.79 -26.43 -18.27
C ILE A 13 -11.52 -25.01 -18.74
N LEU A 14 -10.25 -24.63 -18.92
CA LEU A 14 -9.85 -23.33 -19.45
C LEU A 14 -10.43 -23.11 -20.84
N ASN A 15 -10.25 -24.04 -21.78
CA ASN A 15 -10.77 -23.88 -23.15
C ASN A 15 -12.29 -23.89 -23.24
N LYS A 16 -12.96 -24.66 -22.37
CA LYS A 16 -14.43 -24.75 -22.38
C LYS A 16 -15.09 -23.50 -21.78
N HIS A 17 -14.43 -22.82 -20.84
CA HIS A 17 -15.03 -21.71 -20.08
C HIS A 17 -14.20 -20.41 -20.05
N TRP A 18 -13.22 -20.23 -20.96
CA TRP A 18 -12.33 -19.06 -20.97
C TRP A 18 -13.04 -17.71 -20.88
N LYS A 19 -14.17 -17.54 -21.59
CA LYS A 19 -14.99 -16.31 -21.53
C LYS A 19 -15.56 -16.04 -20.14
N LYS A 20 -15.97 -17.10 -19.43
CA LYS A 20 -16.49 -17.01 -18.06
C LYS A 20 -15.36 -16.79 -17.06
N LEU A 21 -14.18 -17.36 -17.31
CA LEU A 21 -13.01 -17.19 -16.44
C LEU A 21 -12.48 -15.74 -16.48
N MET A 22 -12.51 -15.10 -17.67
CA MET A 22 -12.11 -13.71 -17.85
C MET A 22 -13.04 -12.70 -17.15
N PHE A 23 -14.28 -13.09 -16.84
CA PHE A 23 -15.22 -12.24 -16.12
C PHE A 23 -14.80 -11.99 -14.67
N ILE A 24 -14.20 -12.98 -14.01
CA ILE A 24 -13.77 -12.89 -12.61
C ILE A 24 -12.76 -11.75 -12.37
N PRO A 25 -11.61 -11.66 -13.08
CA PRO A 25 -10.64 -10.58 -12.86
C PRO A 25 -11.22 -9.21 -13.21
N ILE A 26 -12.11 -9.11 -14.20
CA ILE A 26 -12.78 -7.85 -14.55
C ILE A 26 -13.67 -7.36 -13.40
N VAL A 27 -14.46 -8.25 -12.80
CA VAL A 27 -15.31 -7.90 -11.65
C VAL A 27 -14.46 -7.46 -10.46
N ILE A 28 -13.37 -8.18 -10.15
CA ILE A 28 -12.45 -7.82 -9.06
C ILE A 28 -11.83 -6.46 -9.34
N PHE A 29 -11.36 -6.21 -10.57
CA PHE A 29 -10.80 -4.92 -10.96
C PHE A 29 -11.80 -3.77 -10.76
N LEU A 30 -13.05 -3.94 -11.20
CA LEU A 30 -14.10 -2.93 -11.03
C LEU A 30 -14.41 -2.66 -9.55
N LEU A 31 -14.46 -3.70 -8.72
CA LEU A 31 -14.64 -3.56 -7.27
C LEU A 31 -13.46 -2.81 -6.63
N SER A 32 -12.23 -3.15 -7.03
CA SER A 32 -11.01 -2.48 -6.55
C SER A 32 -10.98 -0.99 -6.91
N VAL A 33 -11.31 -0.65 -8.17
CA VAL A 33 -11.42 0.74 -8.60
C VAL A 33 -12.51 1.47 -7.80
N GLY A 34 -13.68 0.85 -7.63
CA GLY A 34 -14.77 1.42 -6.83
C GLY A 34 -14.37 1.67 -5.37
N PHE A 35 -13.69 0.70 -4.74
CA PHE A 35 -13.18 0.82 -3.38
C PHE A 35 -12.19 1.99 -3.23
N LEU A 36 -11.21 2.11 -4.14
CA LEU A 36 -10.25 3.21 -4.12
C LEU A 36 -10.91 4.57 -4.38
N ALA A 37 -11.92 4.63 -5.24
CA ALA A 37 -12.69 5.86 -5.47
C ALA A 37 -13.44 6.31 -4.21
N LEU A 38 -14.11 5.38 -3.52
CA LEU A 38 -14.77 5.66 -2.25
C LEU A 38 -13.77 6.14 -1.20
N ASN A 39 -12.63 5.46 -1.09
CA ASN A 39 -11.56 5.84 -0.16
C ASN A 39 -11.04 7.25 -0.41
N THR A 40 -10.90 7.64 -1.69
CA THR A 40 -10.44 8.98 -2.08
C THR A 40 -11.43 10.07 -1.65
N VAL A 41 -12.74 9.81 -1.75
CA VAL A 41 -13.78 10.78 -1.34
C VAL A 41 -13.85 10.91 0.18
N THR A 42 -13.71 9.81 0.93
CA THR A 42 -13.84 9.82 2.39
C THR A 42 -12.56 10.24 3.10
N LYS A 43 -11.39 9.78 2.64
CA LYS A 43 -10.09 10.02 3.29
C LYS A 43 -9.25 11.10 2.61
N GLY A 44 -9.70 11.65 1.47
CA GLY A 44 -8.98 12.68 0.72
C GLY A 44 -7.76 12.17 -0.06
N SER A 45 -7.43 10.87 0.04
CA SER A 45 -6.31 10.24 -0.66
C SER A 45 -6.68 8.81 -1.04
N PHE A 46 -6.22 8.34 -2.20
CA PHE A 46 -6.46 6.96 -2.65
C PHE A 46 -5.66 5.92 -1.84
N ILE A 47 -4.55 6.34 -1.23
CA ILE A 47 -3.68 5.54 -0.34
C ILE A 47 -3.32 6.38 0.89
N GLU A 48 -3.19 5.72 2.04
CA GLU A 48 -2.63 6.31 3.26
C GLU A 48 -1.13 6.53 3.07
N LYS A 49 -0.72 7.81 3.06
CA LYS A 49 0.67 8.20 2.82
C LYS A 49 1.46 8.12 4.12
N ASP A 50 2.68 7.62 4.02
CA ASP A 50 3.62 7.55 5.15
C ASP A 50 4.33 8.91 5.37
N VAL A 51 5.10 9.05 6.46
CA VAL A 51 5.92 10.23 6.77
C VAL A 51 6.92 10.53 5.65
N GLU A 52 7.33 9.51 4.90
CA GLU A 52 8.25 9.66 3.77
C GLU A 52 7.62 10.37 2.57
N MET A 53 6.29 10.36 2.49
CA MET A 53 5.50 10.94 1.40
C MET A 53 4.77 12.21 1.82
N THR A 54 4.50 12.40 3.12
CA THR A 54 3.80 13.57 3.66
C THR A 54 4.75 14.52 4.40
N GLY A 55 5.89 14.01 4.88
CA GLY A 55 6.73 14.66 5.88
C GLY A 55 6.15 14.56 7.29
N GLY A 56 6.97 14.91 8.28
CA GLY A 56 6.67 14.82 9.70
C GLY A 56 7.73 14.04 10.48
N LYS A 57 7.33 13.52 11.63
CA LYS A 57 8.16 12.67 12.49
C LYS A 57 7.54 11.29 12.63
N LEU A 58 8.39 10.27 12.59
CA LEU A 58 8.07 8.89 12.88
C LEU A 58 8.85 8.47 14.13
N ILE A 59 8.11 8.23 15.20
CA ILE A 59 8.63 7.75 16.48
C ILE A 59 8.41 6.24 16.51
N SER A 60 9.49 5.47 16.55
CA SER A 60 9.47 4.02 16.64
C SER A 60 9.84 3.60 18.05
N ILE A 61 8.92 2.95 18.76
CA ILE A 61 9.10 2.55 20.16
C ILE A 61 9.11 1.02 20.22
N ILE A 62 10.18 0.45 20.76
CA ILE A 62 10.30 -0.99 20.95
C ILE A 62 9.87 -1.33 22.38
N THR A 63 8.98 -2.31 22.51
CA THR A 63 8.50 -2.80 23.80
C THR A 63 8.39 -4.32 23.80
N SER A 64 8.70 -4.94 24.94
CA SER A 64 8.55 -6.39 25.15
C SER A 64 7.15 -6.78 25.64
N ASP A 65 6.37 -5.83 26.15
CA ASP A 65 5.03 -6.10 26.67
C ASP A 65 3.97 -6.07 25.57
N ARG A 66 2.85 -6.77 25.81
CA ARG A 66 1.65 -6.62 24.98
C ARG A 66 1.00 -5.28 25.28
N VAL A 67 1.25 -4.30 24.42
CA VAL A 67 0.66 -2.97 24.55
C VAL A 67 -0.74 -2.93 23.92
N ASP A 68 -1.68 -2.33 24.64
CA ASP A 68 -3.02 -2.02 24.13
C ASP A 68 -2.95 -0.80 23.20
N ILE A 69 -3.16 -1.03 21.91
CA ILE A 69 -3.15 -0.02 20.84
C ILE A 69 -4.18 1.07 21.13
N GLY A 70 -5.34 0.69 21.68
CA GLY A 70 -6.41 1.65 21.98
C GLY A 70 -6.07 2.60 23.12
N ALA A 71 -5.15 2.23 24.02
CA ALA A 71 -4.64 3.13 25.05
C ALA A 71 -3.66 4.15 24.45
N VAL A 72 -2.77 3.70 23.56
CA VAL A 72 -1.80 4.56 22.87
C VAL A 72 -2.50 5.55 21.95
N GLU A 73 -3.47 5.11 21.17
CA GLU A 73 -4.23 5.97 20.26
C GLU A 73 -5.03 7.04 21.01
N ARG A 74 -5.57 6.73 22.20
CA ARG A 74 -6.24 7.73 23.05
C ARG A 74 -5.29 8.79 23.60
N VAL A 75 -4.04 8.42 23.87
CA VAL A 75 -3.01 9.32 24.43
C VAL A 75 -2.40 10.19 23.34
N VAL A 76 -2.14 9.62 22.16
CA VAL A 76 -1.70 10.37 20.97
C VAL A 76 -2.85 11.24 20.44
N GLY A 77 -4.11 10.82 20.60
CA GLY A 77 -5.28 11.59 20.24
C GLY A 77 -5.33 11.95 18.75
N SER A 78 -5.90 13.09 18.41
CA SER A 78 -5.97 13.59 17.02
C SER A 78 -4.65 14.18 16.50
N ALA A 79 -3.56 14.10 17.27
CA ALA A 79 -2.27 14.69 16.92
C ALA A 79 -1.50 13.90 15.85
N GLY A 80 -1.84 12.62 15.65
CA GLY A 80 -1.10 11.76 14.74
C GLY A 80 -1.77 10.43 14.48
N THR A 81 -1.22 9.67 13.54
CA THR A 81 -1.67 8.31 13.24
C THR A 81 -0.78 7.32 13.97
N VAL A 82 -1.37 6.45 14.78
CA VAL A 82 -0.65 5.38 15.49
C VAL A 82 -0.81 4.09 14.70
N ARG A 83 0.31 3.44 14.40
CA ARG A 83 0.34 2.13 13.74
C ARG A 83 1.18 1.18 14.59
N VAL A 84 0.77 -0.07 14.70
CA VAL A 84 1.57 -1.09 15.39
C VAL A 84 2.15 -2.04 14.36
N ALA A 85 3.47 -2.13 14.36
CA ALA A 85 4.21 -3.11 13.59
C ALA A 85 4.61 -4.24 14.55
N SER A 86 3.86 -5.34 14.53
CA SER A 86 4.15 -6.50 15.36
C SER A 86 5.06 -7.46 14.58
N GLY A 87 6.30 -7.63 15.04
CA GLY A 87 7.32 -8.50 14.46
C GLY A 87 7.81 -9.55 15.46
N ILE A 88 9.14 -9.67 15.63
CA ILE A 88 9.75 -10.50 16.71
C ILE A 88 9.64 -9.78 18.07
N THR A 89 9.69 -8.44 18.05
CA THR A 89 9.37 -7.54 19.17
C THR A 89 8.11 -6.73 18.81
N ASN A 90 7.41 -6.20 19.82
CA ASN A 90 6.31 -5.27 19.56
C ASN A 90 6.90 -3.88 19.30
N THR A 91 6.76 -3.39 18.07
CA THR A 91 7.19 -2.04 17.71
C THR A 91 5.98 -1.16 17.45
N ILE A 92 5.87 -0.08 18.19
CA ILE A 92 4.82 0.92 18.04
C ILE A 92 5.38 2.05 17.19
N LEU A 93 4.70 2.36 16.09
CA LEU A 93 5.05 3.42 15.15
C LEU A 93 4.05 4.56 15.32
N ILE A 94 4.53 5.69 15.81
CA ILE A 94 3.72 6.88 16.01
C ILE A 94 4.14 7.91 14.97
N GLN A 95 3.21 8.28 14.11
CA GLN A 95 3.43 9.26 13.06
C GLN A 95 2.73 10.56 13.42
N VAL A 96 3.51 11.63 13.51
CA VAL A 96 3.02 12.97 13.85
C VAL A 96 3.52 14.01 12.86
N PRO A 97 2.75 15.08 12.62
CA PRO A 97 3.25 16.26 11.91
C PRO A 97 4.52 16.82 12.54
N GLU A 98 5.32 17.54 11.76
CA GLU A 98 6.60 18.12 12.21
C GLU A 98 6.45 19.08 13.41
N GLU A 99 5.28 19.69 13.55
CA GLU A 99 4.95 20.68 14.59
C GLU A 99 4.93 20.08 16.01
N TYR A 100 4.81 18.76 16.15
CA TYR A 100 4.74 18.10 17.46
C TYR A 100 6.14 17.82 18.04
N ASP A 101 6.28 18.10 19.34
CA ASP A 101 7.50 17.75 20.08
C ASP A 101 7.47 16.24 20.42
N GLU A 102 8.53 15.55 20.06
CA GLU A 102 8.70 14.12 20.35
C GLU A 102 8.78 13.84 21.86
N LYS A 103 9.34 14.78 22.63
CA LYS A 103 9.53 14.61 24.08
C LYS A 103 8.21 14.59 24.82
N GLU A 104 7.27 15.45 24.43
CA GLU A 104 5.93 15.51 25.01
C GLU A 104 5.16 14.20 24.76
N ILE A 105 5.34 13.60 23.58
CA ILE A 105 4.69 12.33 23.24
C ILE A 105 5.31 11.17 24.02
N ILE A 106 6.64 11.13 24.16
CA ILE A 106 7.32 10.09 24.93
C ILE A 106 6.95 10.17 26.42
N GLU A 107 6.89 11.38 26.99
CA GLU A 107 6.49 11.59 28.39
C GLU A 107 5.05 11.11 28.66
N LYS A 108 4.14 11.30 27.70
CA LYS A 108 2.76 10.79 27.81
C LYS A 108 2.67 9.27 27.72
N LEU A 109 3.71 8.58 27.25
CA LEU A 109 3.77 7.12 27.09
C LEU A 109 4.47 6.40 28.24
N ASP A 110 4.67 7.07 29.38
CA ASP A 110 5.31 6.52 30.60
C ASP A 110 4.60 5.27 31.18
N PHE A 111 3.38 4.97 30.72
CA PHE A 111 2.65 3.75 31.07
C PHE A 111 3.12 2.48 30.31
N ILE A 112 4.08 2.60 29.40
CA ILE A 112 4.65 1.50 28.61
C ILE A 112 6.12 1.33 28.97
N SER A 113 6.57 0.08 29.14
CA SER A 113 8.01 -0.22 29.26
C SER A 113 8.70 -0.01 27.91
N ILE A 114 9.34 1.15 27.74
CA ILE A 114 10.12 1.51 26.55
C ILE A 114 11.52 0.90 26.71
N GLU A 115 11.88 -0.06 25.85
CA GLU A 115 13.24 -0.62 25.83
C GLU A 115 14.19 0.26 25.01
N ASP A 116 13.70 0.75 23.88
CA ASP A 116 14.43 1.64 22.98
C ASP A 116 13.44 2.46 22.15
N TYR A 117 13.85 3.65 21.71
CA TYR A 117 13.08 4.47 20.79
C TYR A 117 13.96 5.17 19.75
N SER A 118 13.44 5.29 18.53
CA SER A 118 14.09 5.97 17.42
C SER A 118 13.17 7.02 16.82
N VAL A 119 13.69 8.22 16.57
CA VAL A 119 12.94 9.30 15.94
C VAL A 119 13.53 9.56 14.56
N LYS A 120 12.70 9.43 13.53
CA LYS A 120 13.02 9.79 12.15
C LYS A 120 12.20 11.02 11.76
N GLN A 121 12.86 12.09 11.35
CA GLN A 121 12.22 13.32 10.87
C GLN A 121 12.47 13.51 9.38
N ILE A 122 11.41 13.84 8.65
CA ILE A 122 11.44 14.19 7.23
C ILE A 122 10.72 15.52 7.07
N GLY A 123 11.38 16.50 6.46
CA GLY A 123 10.75 17.80 6.19
C GLY A 123 9.56 17.65 5.21
N PRO A 124 8.43 18.36 5.43
CA PRO A 124 7.25 18.33 4.55
C PRO A 124 7.58 18.58 3.08
N ALA A 125 8.43 19.57 2.79
CA ALA A 125 8.84 19.87 1.42
C ALA A 125 9.59 18.70 0.77
N LEU A 126 10.41 17.97 1.54
CA LEU A 126 11.15 16.82 1.03
C LEU A 126 10.19 15.63 0.78
N GLY A 127 9.24 15.39 1.69
CA GLY A 127 8.22 14.36 1.54
C GLY A 127 7.32 14.59 0.31
N GLU A 128 6.86 15.83 0.12
CA GLU A 128 6.04 16.21 -1.03
C GLU A 128 6.82 16.04 -2.35
N MET A 129 8.10 16.44 -2.39
CA MET A 129 8.97 16.21 -3.54
C MET A 129 9.14 14.71 -3.84
N PHE A 130 9.36 13.87 -2.83
CA PHE A 130 9.46 12.43 -3.03
C PHE A 130 8.17 11.84 -3.56
N TRP A 131 7.02 12.25 -3.03
CA TRP A 131 5.71 11.81 -3.52
C TRP A 131 5.50 12.18 -4.99
N HIS A 132 5.82 13.42 -5.36
CA HIS A 132 5.67 13.88 -6.74
C HIS A 132 6.63 13.14 -7.70
N GLN A 133 7.88 12.94 -7.29
CA GLN A 133 8.86 12.19 -8.08
C GLN A 133 8.45 10.72 -8.26
N ALA A 134 7.92 10.09 -7.22
CA ALA A 134 7.42 8.71 -7.30
C ALA A 134 6.28 8.57 -8.31
N GLN A 135 5.32 9.51 -8.31
CA GLN A 135 4.23 9.53 -9.28
C GLN A 135 4.73 9.67 -10.72
N LEU A 136 5.66 10.60 -10.97
CA LEU A 136 6.27 10.78 -12.29
C LEU A 136 7.07 9.55 -12.72
N ALA A 137 7.85 8.96 -11.81
CA ALA A 137 8.64 7.76 -12.09
C ALA A 137 7.76 6.58 -12.50
N ILE A 138 6.66 6.33 -11.77
CA ILE A 138 5.69 5.28 -12.10
C ILE A 138 5.04 5.57 -13.46
N PHE A 139 4.64 6.82 -13.71
CA PHE A 139 4.03 7.20 -14.99
C PHE A 139 4.96 6.94 -16.17
N PHE A 140 6.22 7.41 -16.10
CA PHE A 140 7.20 7.16 -17.15
C PHE A 140 7.55 5.68 -17.29
N ALA A 141 7.64 4.92 -16.20
CA ALA A 141 7.85 3.48 -16.25
C ALA A 141 6.74 2.76 -17.02
N PHE A 142 5.47 3.13 -16.79
CA PHE A 142 4.33 2.58 -17.53
C PHE A 142 4.34 2.95 -19.01
N VAL A 143 4.64 4.21 -19.34
CA VAL A 143 4.72 4.67 -20.73
C VAL A 143 5.83 3.93 -21.48
N LEU A 144 7.02 3.82 -20.90
CA LEU A 144 8.15 3.11 -21.50
C LEU A 144 7.86 1.62 -21.64
N MET A 145 7.26 0.99 -20.63
CA MET A 145 6.83 -0.41 -20.69
C MET A 145 5.80 -0.63 -21.81
N ALA A 146 4.80 0.26 -21.95
CA ALA A 146 3.82 0.18 -23.02
C ALA A 146 4.46 0.31 -24.42
N ILE A 147 5.45 1.19 -24.58
CA ILE A 147 6.21 1.33 -25.83
C ILE A 147 6.97 0.02 -26.14
N VAL A 148 7.69 -0.54 -25.16
CA VAL A 148 8.43 -1.80 -25.34
C VAL A 148 7.49 -2.93 -25.76
N VAL A 149 6.37 -3.09 -25.06
CA VAL A 149 5.35 -4.10 -25.37
C VAL A 149 4.76 -3.87 -26.76
N PHE A 150 4.45 -2.63 -27.13
CA PHE A 150 3.96 -2.29 -28.47
C PHE A 150 4.96 -2.66 -29.56
N VAL A 151 6.25 -2.36 -29.38
CA VAL A 151 7.31 -2.70 -30.34
C VAL A 151 7.47 -4.22 -30.50
N LEU A 152 7.33 -4.98 -29.42
CA LEU A 152 7.41 -6.45 -29.45
C LEU A 152 6.25 -7.08 -30.22
N PHE A 153 5.01 -6.67 -29.94
CA PHE A 153 3.84 -7.26 -30.57
C PHE A 153 3.50 -6.65 -31.93
N ARG A 154 3.96 -5.43 -32.22
CA ARG A 154 3.67 -4.66 -33.45
C ARG A 154 2.19 -4.56 -33.78
N SER A 155 1.34 -4.66 -32.77
CA SER A 155 -0.11 -4.67 -32.91
C SER A 155 -0.74 -4.07 -31.65
N LEU A 156 -1.71 -3.18 -31.85
CA LEU A 156 -2.35 -2.42 -30.78
C LEU A 156 -3.21 -3.31 -29.87
N VAL A 157 -3.85 -4.34 -30.42
CA VAL A 157 -4.75 -5.21 -29.67
C VAL A 157 -4.01 -6.03 -28.60
N PRO A 158 -2.99 -6.85 -28.93
CA PRO A 158 -2.25 -7.60 -27.93
C PRO A 158 -1.44 -6.71 -26.97
N SER A 159 -0.89 -5.59 -27.45
CA SER A 159 -0.13 -4.68 -26.58
C SER A 159 -1.00 -3.97 -25.55
N SER A 160 -2.16 -3.44 -25.94
CA SER A 160 -3.11 -2.84 -25.00
C SER A 160 -3.64 -3.86 -23.99
N ALA A 161 -3.90 -5.10 -24.41
CA ALA A 161 -4.34 -6.16 -23.50
C ALA A 161 -3.31 -6.43 -22.39
N VAL A 162 -2.02 -6.48 -22.73
CA VAL A 162 -0.92 -6.68 -21.76
C VAL A 162 -0.80 -5.48 -20.81
N VAL A 163 -0.85 -4.25 -21.34
CA VAL A 163 -0.77 -3.04 -20.51
C VAL A 163 -1.97 -2.93 -19.57
N LEU A 164 -3.18 -3.22 -20.06
CA LEU A 164 -4.40 -3.22 -19.21
C LEU A 164 -4.34 -4.29 -18.12
N ALA A 165 -3.79 -5.47 -18.41
CA ALA A 165 -3.58 -6.49 -17.39
C ALA A 165 -2.63 -5.99 -16.29
N ALA A 166 -1.50 -5.40 -16.67
CA ALA A 166 -0.55 -4.83 -15.71
C ALA A 166 -1.14 -3.70 -14.85
N VAL A 167 -1.95 -2.82 -15.46
CA VAL A 167 -2.67 -1.76 -14.73
C VAL A 167 -3.70 -2.36 -13.76
N SER A 168 -4.40 -3.41 -14.18
CA SER A 168 -5.37 -4.13 -13.34
C SER A 168 -4.69 -4.73 -12.11
N ASP A 169 -3.60 -5.46 -12.30
CA ASP A 169 -2.87 -6.11 -11.19
C ASP A 169 -2.34 -5.10 -10.18
N MET A 170 -1.77 -3.98 -10.66
CA MET A 170 -1.33 -2.89 -9.80
C MET A 170 -2.49 -2.30 -8.99
N THR A 171 -3.61 -2.00 -9.65
CA THR A 171 -4.79 -1.38 -9.01
C THR A 171 -5.40 -2.28 -7.94
N ILE A 172 -5.52 -3.58 -8.22
CA ILE A 172 -6.02 -4.57 -7.26
C ILE A 172 -5.09 -4.67 -6.06
N THR A 173 -3.77 -4.70 -6.28
CA THR A 173 -2.78 -4.74 -5.20
C THR A 173 -2.89 -3.52 -4.29
N VAL A 174 -3.02 -2.32 -4.87
CA VAL A 174 -3.20 -1.08 -4.12
C VAL A 174 -4.51 -1.08 -3.33
N ALA A 175 -5.60 -1.57 -3.93
CA ALA A 175 -6.89 -1.66 -3.24
C ALA A 175 -6.83 -2.59 -2.01
N ILE A 176 -6.16 -3.74 -2.15
CA ILE A 176 -5.98 -4.68 -1.03
C ILE A 176 -5.09 -4.04 0.06
N MET A 177 -3.99 -3.39 -0.31
CA MET A 177 -3.13 -2.70 0.66
C MET A 177 -3.84 -1.57 1.40
N SER A 178 -4.79 -0.88 0.73
CA SER A 178 -5.58 0.17 1.37
C SER A 178 -6.75 -0.35 2.20
N PHE A 179 -7.09 -1.63 2.06
CA PHE A 179 -8.13 -2.29 2.85
C PHE A 179 -7.58 -2.81 4.18
N CYS A 180 -6.33 -3.25 4.20
CA CYS A 180 -5.62 -3.74 5.39
C CYS A 180 -5.02 -2.60 6.21
#